data_AF-A0A1Y1W1K5-F1
#
_entry.id   AF-A0A1Y1W1K5-F1
#
_cell.length_a   1.000
_cell.length_b   1.000
_cell.length_c   1.000
_cell.angle_alpha   90.00
_cell.angle_beta   90.00
_cell.angle_gamma   90.00
#
_symmetry.space_group_name_H-M   'P 1'
#
loop_
_entity.id
_entity.type
_entity.pdbx_description
1 polymer ?
#
loop_
_entity_poly.entity_id
_entity_poly.type
_entity_poly.pdbx_seq_one_letter_code
_entity_poly.pdbx_strand_id
1 'polypeptide(L)'
;MLSSDGTVFYRPREKQAAADSKKAKFHQPEGDHLTLLTVYNSWKASSFSNSWCFDNYLQYRRLRTVSDIRKQMVGIMDRYKQDIVSCGERNFDPVRRALCAGFFRHAAKRDPQEGYKTLVEGTMVHMHPSSALFNKNPEWVIYHELVMTSKEYMREVTLVDPKWLVEMAPTFFKEADATKISKRKRKERLEPLYNRFEKPNEWRISRVQKPRRAKQTFG
;
A
#
# COMPACT_ATOMS: atom_id res chain seq x y z
N MET A 1 -5.55 -11.18 -13.19
CA MET A 1 -6.27 -10.03 -12.59
C MET A 1 -5.45 -8.76 -12.71
N LEU A 2 -4.15 -8.77 -12.39
CA LEU A 2 -3.27 -7.60 -12.55
C LEU A 2 -2.89 -7.31 -14.01
N SER A 3 -2.80 -8.33 -14.85
CA SER A 3 -2.36 -8.20 -16.25
C SER A 3 -3.40 -7.65 -17.23
N SER A 4 -4.60 -7.28 -16.77
CA SER A 4 -5.61 -6.68 -17.66
C SER A 4 -5.52 -5.16 -17.59
N ASP A 5 -5.38 -4.48 -18.73
CA ASP A 5 -5.12 -3.03 -18.82
C ASP A 5 -6.22 -2.16 -18.21
N GLY A 6 -6.16 -1.86 -16.91
CA GLY A 6 -7.14 -1.05 -16.19
C GLY A 6 -8.07 -1.85 -15.26
N THR A 7 -8.81 -1.13 -14.41
CA THR A 7 -9.58 -1.70 -13.28
C THR A 7 -10.69 -2.66 -13.71
N VAL A 8 -10.83 -3.78 -13.00
CA VAL A 8 -11.94 -4.74 -13.16
C VAL A 8 -13.27 -4.17 -12.67
N PHE A 9 -13.24 -3.32 -11.64
CA PHE A 9 -14.41 -2.65 -11.12
C PHE A 9 -14.87 -1.54 -12.06
N TYR A 10 -16.18 -1.46 -12.30
CA TYR A 10 -16.85 -0.41 -13.04
C TYR A 10 -17.54 0.53 -12.04
N ARG A 11 -17.39 1.85 -12.21
CA ARG A 11 -17.94 2.85 -11.28
C ARG A 11 -18.65 3.96 -12.07
N PRO A 12 -19.90 3.75 -12.52
CA PRO A 12 -20.68 4.77 -13.22
C PRO A 12 -20.92 5.99 -12.33
N ARG A 13 -20.88 7.21 -12.92
CA ARG A 13 -21.05 8.47 -12.18
C ARG A 13 -22.38 8.57 -11.44
N GLU A 14 -23.45 8.05 -12.03
CA GLU A 14 -24.81 8.09 -11.46
C GLU A 14 -25.03 7.05 -10.36
N LYS A 15 -24.25 5.97 -10.33
CA LYS A 15 -24.44 4.82 -9.45
C LYS A 15 -23.22 4.51 -8.58
N GLN A 16 -22.44 5.55 -8.25
CA GLN A 16 -21.20 5.40 -7.49
C GLN A 16 -21.40 4.68 -6.16
N ALA A 17 -22.37 5.12 -5.35
CA ALA A 17 -22.63 4.52 -4.04
C ALA A 17 -23.02 3.03 -4.14
N ALA A 18 -23.81 2.65 -5.14
CA ALA A 18 -24.20 1.26 -5.36
C ALA A 18 -23.01 0.41 -5.81
N ALA A 19 -22.17 0.92 -6.71
CA ALA A 19 -20.94 0.25 -7.15
C ALA A 19 -19.95 0.08 -5.99
N ASP A 20 -19.74 1.12 -5.19
CA ASP A 20 -18.85 1.11 -4.03
C ASP A 20 -19.35 0.12 -2.95
N SER A 21 -20.66 0.04 -2.73
CA SER A 21 -21.29 -0.95 -1.84
C SER A 21 -21.06 -2.39 -2.31
N LYS A 22 -21.21 -2.65 -3.62
CA LYS A 22 -20.94 -3.98 -4.19
C LYS A 22 -19.46 -4.33 -4.09
N LYS A 23 -18.57 -3.39 -4.41
CA LYS A 23 -17.12 -3.56 -4.29
C LYS A 23 -16.69 -3.88 -2.86
N ALA A 24 -17.25 -3.17 -1.87
CA ALA A 24 -16.92 -3.38 -0.46
C ALA A 24 -17.18 -4.81 0.02
N LYS A 25 -18.14 -5.55 -0.59
CA LYS A 25 -18.41 -6.96 -0.26
C LYS A 25 -17.27 -7.90 -0.61
N PHE A 26 -16.39 -7.50 -1.53
CA PHE A 26 -15.22 -8.30 -1.93
C PHE A 26 -13.94 -7.92 -1.17
N HIS A 27 -13.96 -6.82 -0.40
CA HIS A 27 -12.78 -6.31 0.26
C HIS A 27 -12.22 -7.34 1.24
N GLN A 28 -10.94 -7.64 1.06
CA GLN A 28 -10.17 -8.46 1.99
C GLN A 28 -9.32 -7.55 2.90
N PRO A 29 -9.29 -7.81 4.22
CA PRO A 29 -8.55 -6.99 5.17
C PRO A 29 -7.03 -7.04 4.95
N GLU A 30 -6.52 -8.08 4.29
CA GLU A 30 -5.11 -8.21 3.99
C GLU A 30 -4.69 -7.38 2.76
N GLY A 31 -5.61 -7.07 1.84
CA GLY A 31 -5.32 -6.17 0.73
C GLY A 31 -6.08 -6.38 -0.58
N ASP A 32 -5.76 -5.51 -1.54
CA ASP A 32 -6.40 -5.43 -2.85
C ASP A 32 -6.08 -6.65 -3.74
N HIS A 33 -4.87 -7.21 -3.65
CA HIS A 33 -4.52 -8.42 -4.40
C HIS A 33 -5.44 -9.59 -4.06
N LEU A 34 -5.77 -9.76 -2.78
CA LEU A 34 -6.70 -10.81 -2.33
C LEU A 34 -8.16 -10.45 -2.60
N THR A 35 -8.49 -9.15 -2.60
CA THR A 35 -9.79 -8.67 -3.07
C THR A 35 -10.02 -9.10 -4.53
N LEU A 36 -9.01 -8.95 -5.39
CA LEU A 36 -9.08 -9.42 -6.79
C LEU A 36 -9.20 -10.95 -6.90
N LEU A 37 -8.50 -11.70 -6.04
CA LEU A 37 -8.66 -13.16 -5.96
C LEU A 37 -10.09 -13.54 -5.59
N THR A 38 -10.66 -12.86 -4.59
CA THR A 38 -12.04 -13.07 -4.13
C THR A 38 -13.04 -12.82 -5.26
N VAL A 39 -12.90 -11.70 -5.98
CA VAL A 39 -13.74 -11.40 -7.16
C VAL A 39 -13.68 -12.52 -8.20
N TYR A 40 -12.48 -12.97 -8.57
CA TYR A 40 -12.32 -14.03 -9.56
C TYR A 40 -12.96 -15.35 -9.11
N ASN A 41 -12.77 -15.72 -7.83
CA ASN A 41 -13.34 -16.94 -7.26
C ASN A 41 -14.87 -16.87 -7.20
N SER A 42 -15.44 -15.73 -6.79
CA SER A 42 -16.90 -15.54 -6.79
C SER A 42 -17.50 -15.57 -8.20
N TRP A 43 -16.81 -15.01 -9.19
CA TRP A 43 -17.23 -15.08 -10.59
C TRP A 43 -17.19 -16.51 -11.13
N LYS A 44 -16.12 -17.26 -10.81
CA LYS A 44 -15.99 -18.68 -11.13
C LYS A 44 -17.11 -19.51 -10.48
N ALA A 45 -17.42 -19.27 -9.21
CA ALA A 45 -18.51 -19.93 -8.49
C ALA A 45 -19.89 -19.61 -9.09
N SER A 46 -20.02 -18.44 -9.73
CA SER A 46 -21.23 -18.03 -10.46
C SER A 46 -21.24 -18.51 -11.92
N SER A 47 -20.53 -19.61 -12.21
CA SER A 47 -20.40 -20.22 -13.54
C SER A 47 -19.97 -19.23 -14.63
N PHE A 48 -19.09 -18.29 -14.28
CA PHE A 48 -18.60 -17.25 -15.19
C PHE A 48 -19.70 -16.36 -15.80
N SER A 49 -20.83 -16.20 -15.09
CA SER A 49 -22.00 -15.46 -15.58
C SER A 49 -21.72 -13.99 -15.89
N ASN A 50 -22.23 -13.52 -17.04
CA ASN A 50 -22.21 -12.11 -17.43
C ASN A 50 -23.22 -11.27 -16.64
N SER A 51 -24.42 -11.80 -16.36
CA SER A 51 -25.42 -11.08 -15.55
C SER A 51 -24.90 -10.83 -14.14
N TRP A 52 -24.22 -11.81 -13.55
CA TRP A 52 -23.58 -11.67 -12.25
C TRP A 52 -22.52 -10.56 -12.23
N CYS A 53 -21.72 -10.44 -13.30
CA CYS A 53 -20.76 -9.33 -13.42
C CYS A 53 -21.46 -7.98 -13.46
N PHE A 54 -22.55 -7.87 -14.23
CA PHE A 54 -23.34 -6.65 -14.32
C PHE A 54 -23.90 -6.23 -12.95
N ASP A 55 -24.50 -7.17 -12.22
CA ASP A 55 -25.10 -6.93 -10.89
C ASP A 55 -24.09 -6.56 -9.79
N ASN A 56 -22.81 -6.88 -10.01
CA ASN A 56 -21.70 -6.58 -9.10
C ASN A 56 -20.78 -5.46 -9.61
N TYR A 57 -21.17 -4.76 -10.69
CA TYR A 57 -20.38 -3.69 -11.30
C TYR A 57 -18.96 -4.13 -11.69
N LEU A 58 -18.86 -5.30 -12.32
CA LEU A 58 -17.60 -5.87 -12.80
C LEU A 58 -17.58 -5.89 -14.33
N GLN A 59 -16.43 -5.59 -14.90
CA GLN A 59 -16.26 -5.58 -16.36
C GLN A 59 -16.07 -7.01 -16.88
N TYR A 60 -17.14 -7.60 -17.42
CA TYR A 60 -17.13 -8.99 -17.91
C TYR A 60 -16.02 -9.27 -18.93
N ARG A 61 -15.82 -8.36 -19.91
CA ARG A 61 -14.76 -8.51 -20.92
C ARG A 61 -13.37 -8.68 -20.29
N ARG A 62 -13.07 -7.91 -19.24
CA ARG A 62 -11.80 -7.99 -18.51
C ARG A 62 -11.65 -9.31 -17.77
N LEU A 63 -12.69 -9.75 -17.06
CA LEU A 63 -12.68 -11.03 -16.36
C LEU A 63 -12.50 -12.21 -17.32
N ARG A 64 -13.11 -12.16 -18.50
CA ARG A 64 -12.90 -13.14 -19.56
C ARG A 64 -11.44 -13.18 -20.01
N THR A 65 -10.85 -12.03 -20.33
CA THR A 65 -9.41 -11.93 -20.67
C THR A 65 -8.54 -12.49 -19.56
N VAL A 66 -8.84 -12.19 -18.29
CA VAL A 66 -8.09 -12.77 -17.15
C VAL A 66 -8.23 -14.29 -17.10
N SER A 67 -9.41 -14.83 -17.38
CA SER A 67 -9.63 -16.28 -17.44
C SER A 67 -8.79 -16.94 -18.53
N ASP A 68 -8.71 -16.31 -19.71
CA ASP A 68 -7.94 -16.82 -20.84
C ASP A 68 -6.43 -16.75 -20.56
N ILE A 69 -5.94 -15.64 -19.98
CA ILE A 69 -4.54 -15.52 -19.51
C ILE A 69 -4.23 -16.59 -18.47
N ARG A 70 -5.14 -16.83 -17.50
CA ARG A 70 -4.94 -17.88 -16.50
C ARG A 70 -4.83 -19.26 -17.15
N LYS A 71 -5.68 -19.59 -18.13
CA LYS A 71 -5.60 -20.86 -18.85
C LYS A 71 -4.26 -21.02 -19.57
N GLN A 72 -3.76 -19.95 -20.19
CA GLN A 72 -2.45 -19.95 -20.83
C GLN A 72 -1.33 -20.20 -19.81
N MET A 73 -1.34 -19.51 -18.67
CA MET A 73 -0.36 -19.72 -17.60
C MET A 73 -0.39 -21.16 -17.07
N VAL A 74 -1.58 -21.71 -16.84
CA VAL A 74 -1.76 -23.10 -16.40
C VAL A 74 -1.19 -24.08 -17.44
N GLY A 75 -1.45 -23.87 -18.73
CA GLY A 75 -0.89 -24.71 -19.80
C GLY A 75 0.63 -24.64 -19.90
N ILE A 76 1.24 -23.48 -19.58
CA ILE A 76 2.70 -23.34 -19.49
C ILE A 76 3.23 -24.11 -18.28
N MET A 77 2.60 -23.96 -17.10
CA MET A 77 3.01 -24.68 -15.89
C MET A 77 2.97 -26.20 -16.09
N ASP A 78 1.90 -26.71 -16.70
CA ASP A 78 1.73 -28.13 -17.03
C ASP A 78 2.85 -28.63 -17.97
N ARG A 79 3.13 -27.87 -19.04
CA ARG A 79 4.23 -28.18 -19.98
C ARG A 79 5.59 -28.31 -19.29
N TYR A 80 5.86 -27.45 -18.31
CA TYR A 80 7.11 -27.45 -17.54
C TYR A 80 7.03 -28.28 -16.25
N LYS A 81 5.99 -29.11 -16.09
CA LYS A 81 5.78 -30.00 -14.94
C LYS A 81 5.88 -29.26 -13.59
N GLN A 82 5.33 -28.05 -13.55
CA GLN A 82 5.23 -27.26 -12.33
C GLN A 82 3.89 -27.55 -11.65
N ASP A 83 3.94 -28.10 -10.45
CA ASP A 83 2.74 -28.44 -9.70
C ASP A 83 1.93 -27.19 -9.32
N ILE A 84 0.62 -27.26 -9.55
CA ILE A 84 -0.31 -26.21 -9.15
C ILE A 84 -0.85 -26.57 -7.77
N VAL A 85 -0.21 -26.01 -6.74
CA VAL A 85 -0.61 -26.15 -5.34
C VAL A 85 -1.40 -24.95 -4.85
N SER A 86 -2.24 -25.16 -3.83
CA SER A 86 -3.02 -24.10 -3.17
C SER A 86 -2.72 -24.08 -1.67
N CYS A 87 -2.67 -22.89 -1.07
CA CYS A 87 -2.54 -22.72 0.37
C CYS A 87 -3.89 -22.79 1.12
N GLY A 88 -4.96 -23.20 0.44
CA GLY A 88 -6.32 -23.23 0.97
C GLY A 88 -6.98 -21.85 1.03
N GLU A 89 -8.11 -21.77 1.72
CA GLU A 89 -8.98 -20.57 1.74
C GLU A 89 -8.87 -19.73 3.02
N ARG A 90 -8.15 -20.21 4.03
CA ARG A 90 -8.08 -19.57 5.36
C ARG A 90 -6.76 -18.85 5.65
N ASN A 91 -5.66 -19.31 5.06
CA ASN A 91 -4.34 -18.73 5.29
C ASN A 91 -3.80 -18.09 4.01
N PHE A 92 -3.75 -16.77 3.99
CA PHE A 92 -3.24 -16.01 2.86
C PHE A 92 -1.77 -15.59 3.01
N ASP A 93 -1.09 -15.93 4.10
CA ASP A 93 0.31 -15.60 4.31
C ASP A 93 1.23 -16.14 3.22
N PRO A 94 1.07 -17.38 2.72
CA PRO A 94 1.87 -17.87 1.60
C PRO A 94 1.70 -17.01 0.34
N VAL A 95 0.48 -16.54 0.05
CA VAL A 95 0.20 -15.66 -1.09
C VAL A 95 0.87 -14.30 -0.89
N ARG A 96 0.75 -13.72 0.31
CA ARG A 96 1.38 -12.43 0.63
C ARG A 96 2.90 -12.49 0.61
N ARG A 97 3.48 -13.59 1.10
CA ARG A 97 4.91 -13.88 1.03
C ARG A 97 5.39 -14.00 -0.42
N ALA A 98 4.65 -14.71 -1.28
CA ALA A 98 4.96 -14.80 -2.70
C ALA A 98 4.88 -13.43 -3.40
N LEU A 99 3.86 -12.62 -3.09
CA LEU A 99 3.77 -11.24 -3.58
C LEU A 99 4.95 -10.39 -3.08
N CYS A 100 5.32 -10.51 -1.80
CA CYS A 100 6.46 -9.82 -1.23
C CYS A 100 7.77 -10.19 -1.95
N ALA A 101 7.98 -11.48 -2.28
CA ALA A 101 9.15 -11.92 -3.03
C ALA A 101 9.22 -11.34 -4.45
N GLY A 102 8.08 -11.16 -5.13
CA GLY A 102 8.03 -10.55 -6.47
C GLY A 102 8.11 -9.02 -6.45
N PHE A 103 7.48 -8.39 -5.46
CA PHE A 103 7.28 -6.94 -5.36
C PHE A 103 8.10 -6.29 -4.23
N PHE A 104 9.18 -6.91 -3.77
CA PHE A 104 9.98 -6.40 -2.64
C PHE A 104 10.49 -4.96 -2.84
N ARG A 105 10.74 -4.55 -4.10
CA ARG A 105 11.12 -3.18 -4.45
C ARG A 105 9.96 -2.19 -4.36
N HIS A 106 8.72 -2.66 -4.49
CA HIS A 106 7.51 -1.85 -4.38
C HIS A 106 6.96 -1.89 -2.96
N ALA A 107 7.85 -1.73 -1.98
CA ALA A 107 7.51 -1.70 -0.57
C ALA A 107 7.44 -0.25 -0.08
N ALA A 108 6.46 0.05 0.77
CA ALA A 108 6.31 1.35 1.40
C ALA A 108 5.98 1.22 2.89
N LYS A 109 6.49 2.18 3.66
CA LYS A 109 6.22 2.30 5.09
C LYS A 109 5.41 3.56 5.36
N ARG A 110 4.41 3.46 6.23
CA ARG A 110 3.65 4.61 6.71
C ARG A 110 4.58 5.63 7.36
N ASP A 111 4.46 6.89 6.94
CA ASP A 111 5.21 7.98 7.56
C ASP A 111 4.48 8.48 8.82
N PRO A 112 5.19 8.84 9.91
CA PRO A 112 4.57 9.36 11.12
C PRO A 112 3.82 10.68 10.93
N GLN A 113 4.19 11.49 9.93
CA GLN A 113 3.55 12.78 9.68
C GLN A 113 2.35 12.63 8.74
N GLU A 114 2.59 12.27 7.48
CA GLU A 114 1.55 12.13 6.47
C GLU A 114 1.96 11.09 5.41
N GLY A 115 1.00 10.27 4.99
CA GLY A 115 1.18 9.36 3.87
C GLY A 115 2.13 8.20 4.16
N TYR A 116 2.87 7.81 3.13
CA TYR A 116 3.81 6.69 3.13
C TYR A 116 5.10 7.12 2.44
N LYS A 117 6.20 6.45 2.76
CA LYS A 117 7.46 6.58 2.03
C LYS A 117 7.84 5.24 1.42
N THR A 118 8.21 5.26 0.14
CA THR A 118 8.77 4.09 -0.52
C THR A 118 10.10 3.71 0.13
N LEU A 119 10.37 2.41 0.29
CA LEU A 119 11.59 1.95 0.95
C LEU A 119 12.83 2.13 0.09
N VAL A 120 12.68 2.09 -1.24
CA VAL A 120 13.79 2.16 -2.19
C VAL A 120 14.24 3.60 -2.42
N GLU A 121 13.31 4.50 -2.74
CA GLU A 121 13.63 5.86 -3.16
C GLU A 121 13.38 6.90 -2.05
N GLY A 122 12.59 6.55 -1.04
CA GLY A 122 12.16 7.49 0.00
C GLY A 122 11.11 8.50 -0.47
N THR A 123 10.52 8.28 -1.65
CA THR A 123 9.50 9.12 -2.27
C THR A 123 8.23 9.12 -1.43
N MET A 124 7.64 10.29 -1.25
CA MET A 124 6.37 10.44 -0.54
C MET A 124 5.22 10.01 -1.43
N VAL A 125 4.47 9.00 -0.98
CA VAL A 125 3.37 8.40 -1.72
C VAL A 125 2.14 8.25 -0.83
N HIS A 126 0.97 8.20 -1.43
CA HIS A 126 -0.30 8.07 -0.73
C HIS A 126 -1.02 6.80 -1.16
N MET A 127 -1.83 6.22 -0.28
CA MET A 127 -2.68 5.11 -0.67
C MET A 127 -3.85 5.63 -1.51
N HIS A 128 -4.13 4.99 -2.65
CA HIS A 128 -5.22 5.43 -3.51
C HIS A 128 -6.59 5.23 -2.83
N PRO A 129 -7.54 6.19 -2.92
CA PRO A 129 -8.87 6.08 -2.29
C PRO A 129 -9.70 4.87 -2.71
N SER A 130 -9.37 4.26 -3.85
CA SER A 130 -10.05 3.04 -4.30
C SER A 130 -9.58 1.77 -3.61
N SER A 131 -8.51 1.80 -2.82
CA SER A 131 -7.97 0.63 -2.13
C SER A 131 -8.90 0.21 -0.98
N ALA A 132 -9.03 -1.10 -0.76
CA ALA A 132 -9.68 -1.66 0.42
C ALA A 132 -9.00 -1.22 1.74
N LEU A 133 -7.73 -0.85 1.66
CA LEU A 133 -6.91 -0.47 2.82
C LEU A 133 -6.91 1.04 3.11
N PHE A 134 -7.54 1.88 2.29
CA PHE A 134 -7.42 3.35 2.36
C PHE A 134 -7.66 3.93 3.77
N ASN A 135 -8.65 3.41 4.50
CA ASN A 135 -8.99 3.87 5.86
C ASN A 135 -8.43 2.96 6.98
N LYS A 136 -7.66 1.92 6.65
CA LYS A 136 -7.06 1.00 7.63
C LYS A 136 -5.68 1.44 8.07
N ASN A 137 -4.98 2.21 7.23
CA ASN A 137 -3.66 2.78 7.49
C ASN A 137 -2.62 1.80 8.07
N PRO A 138 -2.38 0.65 7.41
CA PRO A 138 -1.37 -0.30 7.83
C PRO A 138 0.04 0.31 7.85
N GLU A 139 0.92 -0.18 8.72
CA GLU A 139 2.28 0.36 8.83
C GLU A 139 3.17 -0.02 7.62
N TRP A 140 3.04 -1.25 7.13
CA TRP A 140 3.88 -1.82 6.07
C TRP A 140 3.04 -2.41 4.95
N VAL A 141 3.35 -2.00 3.73
CA VAL A 141 2.61 -2.42 2.54
C VAL A 141 3.54 -2.67 1.37
N ILE A 142 3.08 -3.52 0.46
CA ILE A 142 3.55 -3.56 -0.92
C ILE A 142 2.47 -3.02 -1.85
N TYR A 143 2.88 -2.46 -2.98
CA TYR A 143 1.99 -1.94 -4.01
C TYR A 143 2.32 -2.53 -5.38
N HIS A 144 1.34 -2.54 -6.28
CA HIS A 144 1.57 -3.01 -7.65
C HIS A 144 2.22 -1.92 -8.51
N GLU A 145 1.64 -0.73 -8.49
CA GLU A 145 2.06 0.41 -9.31
C GLU A 145 1.92 1.74 -8.56
N LEU A 146 2.65 2.75 -9.03
CA LEU A 146 2.49 4.15 -8.65
C LEU A 146 1.83 4.91 -9.80
N VAL A 147 0.84 5.72 -9.48
CA VAL A 147 0.17 6.60 -10.44
C VAL A 147 0.33 8.04 -10.00
N MET A 148 1.00 8.83 -10.82
CA MET A 148 1.14 10.27 -10.63
C MET A 148 -0.14 10.99 -11.10
N THR A 149 -0.74 11.76 -10.20
CA THR A 149 -1.85 12.67 -10.53
C THR A 149 -1.58 14.05 -9.92
N SER A 150 -2.38 14.52 -8.96
CA SER A 150 -2.06 15.67 -8.11
C SER A 150 -1.09 15.30 -6.98
N LYS A 151 -1.14 14.04 -6.54
CA LYS A 151 -0.18 13.40 -5.63
C LYS A 151 0.18 12.04 -6.23
N GLU A 152 1.29 11.46 -5.81
CA GLU A 152 1.64 10.08 -6.16
C GLU A 152 0.80 9.10 -5.34
N TYR A 153 0.07 8.23 -6.02
CA TYR A 153 -0.78 7.23 -5.38
C TYR A 153 -0.32 5.80 -5.68
N MET A 154 -0.20 5.00 -4.62
CA MET A 154 -0.05 3.55 -4.70
C MET A 154 -1.39 2.91 -5.06
N ARG A 155 -1.39 2.04 -6.08
CA ARG A 155 -2.54 1.21 -6.45
C ARG A 155 -2.26 -0.29 -6.22
N GLU A 156 -3.36 -1.01 -5.98
CA GLU A 156 -3.38 -2.43 -5.62
C GLU A 156 -2.42 -2.74 -4.45
N VAL A 157 -2.82 -2.31 -3.25
CA VAL A 157 -1.98 -2.35 -2.05
C VAL A 157 -2.26 -3.60 -1.22
N THR A 158 -1.23 -4.20 -0.63
CA THR A 158 -1.38 -5.37 0.25
C THR A 158 -0.47 -5.27 1.46
N LEU A 159 -0.98 -5.69 2.60
CA LEU A 159 -0.35 -5.62 3.91
C LEU A 159 0.74 -6.69 3.99
N VAL A 160 1.95 -6.31 4.43
CA VAL A 160 3.08 -7.23 4.56
C VAL A 160 3.73 -7.12 5.92
N ASP A 161 4.31 -8.22 6.40
CA ASP A 161 5.23 -8.18 7.55
C ASP A 161 6.62 -7.74 7.07
N PRO A 162 7.26 -6.73 7.70
CA PRO A 162 8.61 -6.32 7.35
C PRO A 162 9.65 -7.45 7.43
N LYS A 163 9.45 -8.47 8.27
CA LYS A 163 10.33 -9.65 8.34
C LYS A 163 10.43 -10.37 7.00
N TRP A 164 9.31 -10.45 6.28
CA TRP A 164 9.28 -11.11 4.97
C TRP A 164 10.11 -10.37 3.93
N LEU A 165 10.24 -9.04 4.02
CA LEU A 165 11.09 -8.28 3.10
C LEU A 165 12.57 -8.66 3.28
N VAL A 166 13.01 -8.84 4.53
CA VAL A 166 14.38 -9.26 4.84
C VAL A 166 14.60 -10.72 4.46
N GLU A 167 13.63 -11.61 4.75
CA GLU A 167 13.71 -13.03 4.38
C GLU A 167 13.76 -13.25 2.86
N MET A 168 12.92 -12.53 2.09
CA MET A 168 12.77 -12.75 0.65
C MET A 168 13.82 -12.02 -0.19
N ALA A 169 14.37 -10.91 0.32
CA ALA A 169 15.40 -10.12 -0.37
C ALA A 169 16.54 -9.71 0.58
N PRO A 170 17.30 -10.69 1.14
CA PRO A 170 18.32 -10.43 2.17
C PRO A 170 19.54 -9.66 1.64
N THR A 171 19.76 -9.68 0.32
CA THR A 171 20.79 -8.86 -0.34
C THR A 171 20.39 -7.39 -0.45
N PHE A 172 19.08 -7.11 -0.43
CA PHE A 172 18.53 -5.78 -0.61
C PHE A 172 18.13 -5.13 0.72
N PHE A 173 17.44 -5.87 1.59
CA PHE A 173 17.00 -5.41 2.90
C PHE A 173 17.82 -6.03 4.02
N LYS A 174 18.09 -5.24 5.06
CA LYS A 174 18.77 -5.67 6.28
C LYS A 174 18.06 -5.10 7.48
N GLU A 175 17.99 -5.88 8.55
CA GLU A 175 17.52 -5.38 9.83
C GLU A 175 18.46 -4.29 10.35
N ALA A 176 17.87 -3.23 10.90
CA ALA A 176 18.65 -2.18 11.53
C ALA A 176 19.11 -2.66 12.90
N ASP A 177 20.40 -2.48 13.19
CA ASP A 177 20.98 -2.72 14.51
C ASP A 177 20.31 -1.83 15.56
N ALA A 178 19.56 -2.43 16.49
CA ALA A 178 18.80 -1.72 17.51
C ALA A 178 19.68 -0.86 18.43
N THR A 179 20.97 -1.18 18.54
CA THR A 179 21.92 -0.42 19.37
C THR A 179 22.42 0.86 18.69
N LYS A 180 22.19 1.00 17.37
CA LYS A 180 22.72 2.12 16.57
C LYS A 180 21.61 2.96 15.97
N ILE A 181 21.61 4.25 16.29
CA ILE A 181 20.73 5.22 15.64
C ILE A 181 21.17 5.37 14.17
N SER A 182 20.24 5.10 13.24
CA SER A 182 20.48 5.28 11.81
C SER A 182 20.83 6.73 11.47
N LYS A 183 21.59 6.95 10.39
CA LYS A 183 21.92 8.31 9.91
C LYS A 183 20.67 9.15 9.67
N ARG A 184 19.57 8.53 9.20
CA ARG A 184 18.28 9.18 9.01
C ARG A 184 17.70 9.64 10.34
N LYS A 185 17.60 8.74 11.32
CA LYS A 185 17.04 9.03 12.65
C LYS A 185 17.89 10.08 13.41
N ARG A 186 19.21 10.12 13.21
CA ARG A 186 20.07 11.20 13.74
C ARG A 186 19.79 12.58 13.13
N LYS A 187 19.28 12.63 11.90
CA LYS A 187 18.95 13.88 11.19
C LYS A 187 17.51 14.33 11.42
N GLU A 188 16.66 13.48 11.99
CA GLU A 188 15.28 13.84 12.34
C GLU A 188 15.29 14.96 13.40
N ARG A 189 14.49 16.00 13.18
CA ARG A 189 14.34 17.14 14.09
C ARG A 189 12.93 17.10 14.67
N LEU A 190 12.85 17.23 15.99
CA LEU A 190 11.57 17.36 16.68
C LEU A 190 11.19 18.84 16.72
N GLU A 191 9.97 19.14 16.30
CA GLU A 191 9.36 20.45 16.48
C GLU A 191 8.25 20.32 17.54
N PRO A 192 8.05 21.34 18.39
CA PRO A 192 6.94 21.32 19.34
C PRO A 192 5.61 21.35 18.61
N LEU A 193 4.56 20.89 19.30
CA LEU A 193 3.20 20.93 18.79
C LEU A 193 2.80 22.36 18.44
N TYR A 194 2.07 22.51 17.34
CA TYR A 194 1.58 23.81 16.89
C TYR A 194 0.63 24.42 17.94
N ASN A 195 0.96 25.61 18.41
CA ASN A 195 0.11 26.43 19.27
C ASN A 195 -0.30 27.70 18.51
N ARG A 196 -1.61 27.90 18.29
CA ARG A 196 -2.14 29.06 17.55
C ARG A 196 -1.80 30.40 18.23
N PHE A 197 -1.63 30.40 19.55
CA PHE A 197 -1.41 31.61 20.34
C PHE A 197 0.07 32.03 20.44
N GLU A 198 1.01 31.13 20.11
CA GLU A 198 2.44 31.41 20.13
C GLU A 198 2.96 31.66 18.72
N LYS A 199 3.88 32.63 18.56
CA LYS A 199 4.49 32.82 17.25
C LYS A 199 5.50 31.70 16.98
N PRO A 200 5.61 31.25 15.72
CA PRO A 200 6.55 30.19 15.36
C PRO A 200 7.98 30.49 15.81
N ASN A 201 8.60 29.52 16.50
CA ASN A 201 9.99 29.55 16.98
C ASN A 201 10.29 30.53 18.13
N GLU A 202 9.31 31.18 18.77
CA GLU A 202 9.56 32.03 19.95
C GLU A 202 10.12 31.23 21.13
N TRP A 203 9.74 29.95 21.26
CA TRP A 203 10.27 29.03 22.25
C TRP A 203 11.79 28.80 22.16
N ARG A 204 12.43 29.15 21.04
CA ARG A 204 13.89 28.96 20.88
C ARG A 204 14.64 29.96 21.75
N ILE A 205 15.47 29.46 22.67
CA ILE A 205 16.34 30.27 23.53
C ILE A 205 17.21 31.26 22.72
N SER A 206 17.61 30.89 21.51
CA SER A 206 18.37 31.78 20.61
C SER A 206 17.61 33.05 20.19
N ARG A 207 16.28 33.07 20.30
CA ARG A 207 15.43 34.24 20.01
C ARG A 207 15.05 35.04 21.25
N VAL A 208 15.24 34.49 22.44
CA VAL A 208 15.02 35.21 23.69
C VAL A 208 16.14 36.24 23.84
N GLN A 209 15.82 37.53 23.68
CA GLN A 209 16.77 38.60 23.95
C GLN A 209 17.20 38.51 25.42
N LYS A 210 18.48 38.22 25.68
CA LYS A 210 19.03 38.37 27.03
C LYS A 210 19.02 39.86 27.40
N PRO A 211 18.51 40.26 28.58
CA PRO A 211 18.65 41.62 29.03
C PRO A 211 20.14 41.97 29.09
N ARG A 212 20.55 43.02 28.38
CA ARG A 212 21.93 43.55 28.48
C ARG A 212 22.13 43.95 29.94
N ARG A 213 23.01 43.26 30.66
CA ARG A 213 23.48 43.72 31.98
C ARG A 213 24.02 45.13 31.79
N ALA A 214 23.32 46.13 32.35
CA ALA A 214 23.85 47.47 32.45
C ALA A 214 25.13 47.39 33.29
N LYS A 215 26.28 47.75 32.72
CA LYS A 215 27.50 47.93 33.49
C LYS A 215 27.28 49.17 34.36
N GLN A 216 27.00 48.97 35.64
CA GLN A 216 27.16 50.05 36.62
C GLN A 216 28.65 50.30 36.76
N THR A 217 29.14 51.35 36.10
CA THR A 217 30.43 51.95 36.45
C THR A 217 30.20 52.76 37.72
N PHE A 218 30.76 52.29 38.84
CA PHE A 218 30.89 53.11 40.04
C PHE A 218 32.05 54.09 39.80
N GLY A 219 31.73 55.38 39.85
CA GLY A 219 32.69 56.49 39.89
C GLY A 219 32.76 57.07 41.29
#